data_AF-A0A949AHQ5-F1
#
_entry.id   AF-A0A949AHQ5-F1
#
_cell.length_a   1.000
_cell.length_b   1.000
_cell.length_c   1.000
_cell.angle_alpha   90.00
_cell.angle_beta   90.00
_cell.angle_gamma   90.00
#
_symmetry.space_group_name_H-M   'P 1'
#
loop_
_entity.id
_entity.type
_entity.pdbx_description
1 polymer ?
#
loop_
_entity_poly.entity_id
_entity_poly.type
_entity_poly.pdbx_seq_one_letter_code
_entity_poly.pdbx_strand_id
1 'polypeptide(L)'
;MEQKDLELKNLLKSPVNEITIYTVMKVLARMKEYLGLEAMLQYMERYSMFIEKQNPELKKTVRKAIVNLDVVNMYIEGMDK
;
A
#
# COMPACT_ATOMS: atom_id res chain seq x y z
N MET A 1 -21.48 2.61 -10.74
CA MET A 1 -20.27 2.64 -9.89
C MET A 1 -19.92 1.20 -9.56
N GLU A 2 -19.57 0.36 -10.55
CA GLU A 2 -19.78 -1.10 -10.38
C GLU A 2 -18.72 -2.06 -10.95
N GLN A 3 -17.65 -1.58 -11.60
CA GLN A 3 -16.64 -2.49 -12.16
C GLN A 3 -15.22 -2.26 -11.61
N LYS A 4 -14.88 -1.03 -11.20
CA LYS A 4 -13.53 -0.66 -10.74
C LYS A 4 -13.28 -0.97 -9.26
N ASP A 5 -14.32 -0.89 -8.42
CA ASP A 5 -14.23 -1.29 -7.01
C ASP A 5 -14.09 -2.80 -6.83
N LEU A 6 -14.58 -3.57 -7.80
CA LEU A 6 -14.49 -5.02 -7.81
C LEU A 6 -13.06 -5.50 -8.09
N GLU A 7 -12.33 -4.83 -8.98
CA GLU A 7 -10.94 -5.16 -9.30
C GLU A 7 -10.00 -4.93 -8.11
N LEU A 8 -10.14 -3.81 -7.40
CA LEU A 8 -9.33 -3.54 -6.20
C LEU A 8 -9.65 -4.52 -5.07
N LYS A 9 -10.94 -4.82 -4.85
CA LYS A 9 -11.36 -5.85 -3.88
C LYS A 9 -10.82 -7.23 -4.26
N ASN A 10 -10.78 -7.59 -5.54
CA ASN A 10 -10.23 -8.87 -5.98
C ASN A 10 -8.71 -8.93 -5.85
N LEU A 11 -8.02 -7.81 -6.06
CA LEU A 11 -6.57 -7.72 -5.87
C LEU A 11 -6.17 -7.88 -4.40
N LEU A 12 -6.97 -7.35 -3.47
CA LEU A 12 -6.78 -7.50 -2.03
C LEU A 12 -7.24 -8.85 -1.46
N LYS A 13 -8.10 -9.59 -2.18
CA LYS A 13 -8.65 -10.89 -1.75
C LYS A 13 -7.80 -12.11 -2.12
N SER A 14 -6.74 -11.94 -2.91
CA SER A 14 -5.80 -13.03 -3.16
C SER A 14 -4.96 -13.28 -1.90
N PRO A 15 -4.92 -14.51 -1.34
CA PRO A 15 -4.13 -14.81 -0.15
C PRO A 15 -2.64 -14.47 -0.32
N VAL A 16 -2.11 -14.61 -1.54
CA VAL A 16 -0.72 -14.25 -1.86
C VAL A 16 -0.51 -12.75 -1.76
N ASN A 17 -1.46 -11.94 -2.23
CA ASN A 17 -1.37 -10.49 -2.15
C ASN A 17 -1.51 -10.02 -0.71
N GLU A 18 -2.40 -10.63 0.07
CA GLU A 18 -2.57 -10.34 1.50
C GLU A 18 -1.30 -10.64 2.30
N ILE A 19 -0.69 -11.82 2.10
CA ILE A 19 0.60 -12.20 2.73
C ILE A 19 1.70 -11.20 2.32
N THR A 20 1.76 -10.83 1.04
CA THR A 20 2.77 -9.90 0.53
C THR A 20 2.61 -8.52 1.17
N ILE A 21 1.39 -7.97 1.18
CA ILE A 21 1.08 -6.67 1.79
C ILE A 21 1.42 -6.70 3.28
N TYR A 22 0.96 -7.73 4.01
CA TYR A 22 1.22 -7.87 5.43
C TYR A 22 2.72 -7.97 5.74
N THR A 23 3.48 -8.71 4.91
CA THR A 23 4.93 -8.82 5.05
C THR A 23 5.61 -7.46 4.89
N VAL A 24 5.26 -6.69 3.85
CA VAL A 24 5.81 -5.34 3.64
C VAL A 24 5.47 -4.43 4.81
N MET A 25 4.24 -4.46 5.33
CA MET A 25 3.88 -3.66 6.51
C MET A 25 4.72 -4.03 7.75
N LYS A 26 4.98 -5.33 7.97
CA LYS A 26 5.84 -5.77 9.09
C LYS A 26 7.29 -5.36 8.93
N VAL A 27 7.81 -5.37 7.70
CA VAL A 27 9.17 -4.84 7.42
C VAL A 27 9.23 -3.35 7.75
N LEU A 28 8.27 -2.56 7.27
CA LEU A 28 8.24 -1.11 7.54
C LEU A 28 8.13 -0.81 9.04
N ALA A 29 7.27 -1.54 9.78
CA ALA A 29 7.15 -1.40 11.22
C ALA A 29 8.47 -1.70 11.93
N ARG A 30 9.18 -2.76 11.53
CA ARG A 30 10.50 -3.10 12.07
C ARG A 30 11.54 -2.04 11.74
N MET A 31 11.53 -1.48 10.53
CA MET A 31 12.45 -0.38 10.18
C MET A 31 12.19 0.86 11.05
N LYS A 32 10.92 1.21 11.30
CA LYS A 32 10.57 2.29 12.23
C LYS A 32 11.13 2.01 13.63
N GLU A 33 11.02 0.79 14.13
CA GLU A 33 11.50 0.40 15.48
C GLU A 33 13.02 0.44 15.62
N TYR A 34 13.76 -0.09 14.63
CA TYR A 34 15.22 -0.25 14.74
C TYR A 34 16.04 0.90 14.16
N LEU A 35 15.52 1.59 13.15
CA LEU A 35 16.27 2.58 12.36
C LEU A 35 15.63 3.98 12.41
N GLY A 36 14.42 4.09 12.96
CA GLY A 36 13.66 5.34 13.03
C GLY A 36 12.76 5.59 11.82
N LEU A 37 11.97 6.65 11.93
CA LEU A 37 10.91 6.99 10.98
C LEU A 37 11.49 7.37 9.60
N GLU A 38 12.57 8.13 9.57
CA GLU A 38 13.20 8.63 8.36
C GLU A 38 13.73 7.49 7.48
N ALA A 39 14.34 6.47 8.10
CA ALA A 39 14.83 5.30 7.38
C ALA A 39 13.69 4.48 6.76
N MET A 40 12.58 4.32 7.50
CA MET A 40 11.37 3.67 6.98
C MET A 40 10.80 4.43 5.78
N LEU A 41 10.69 5.76 5.86
CA LEU A 41 10.16 6.60 4.78
C LEU A 41 11.04 6.53 3.53
N GLN A 42 12.37 6.62 3.68
CA GLN A 42 13.30 6.50 2.56
C GLN A 42 13.24 5.12 1.89
N TYR A 43 13.13 4.05 2.68
CA TYR A 43 12.98 2.71 2.13
C TYR A 43 11.67 2.57 1.35
N MET A 44 10.57 3.04 1.92
CA MET A 44 9.25 3.02 1.27
C MET A 44 9.26 3.75 -0.08
N GLU A 45 9.88 4.94 -0.14
CA GLU A 45 10.01 5.73 -1.37
C GLU A 45 10.89 5.02 -2.42
N ARG A 46 12.04 4.47 -2.01
CA ARG A 46 12.91 3.74 -2.94
C ARG A 46 12.26 2.47 -3.47
N TYR A 47 11.57 1.73 -2.60
CA TYR A 47 10.90 0.49 -2.97
C TYR A 47 9.71 0.75 -3.91
N SER A 48 8.94 1.82 -3.67
CA SER A 48 7.86 2.22 -4.58
C SER A 48 8.41 2.62 -5.95
N MET A 49 9.47 3.43 -6.01
CA MET A 49 10.13 3.79 -7.27
C MET A 49 10.65 2.57 -8.03
N PHE A 50 11.22 1.59 -7.32
CA PHE A 50 11.71 0.35 -7.92
C PHE A 50 10.57 -0.46 -8.56
N ILE A 51 9.47 -0.66 -7.84
CA ILE A 51 8.27 -1.36 -8.37
C ILE A 51 7.70 -0.61 -9.57
N GLU A 52 7.54 0.71 -9.46
CA GLU A 52 7.01 1.54 -10.54
C GLU A 52 7.86 1.47 -11.80
N LYS A 53 9.19 1.38 -11.65
CA LYS A 53 10.12 1.20 -12.77
C LYS A 53 9.94 -0.16 -13.45
N GLN A 54 9.70 -1.22 -12.68
CA GLN A 54 9.48 -2.55 -13.24
C GLN A 54 8.09 -2.72 -13.87
N ASN A 55 7.08 -2.03 -13.34
CA ASN A 55 5.71 -2.13 -13.83
C ASN A 55 5.02 -0.75 -13.88
N PRO A 56 5.19 0.00 -14.98
CA PRO A 56 4.56 1.31 -15.15
C PRO A 56 3.02 1.28 -15.20
N GLU A 57 2.42 0.15 -15.60
CA GLU A 57 0.96 0.01 -15.62
C GLU A 57 0.40 -0.14 -14.20
N LEU A 58 1.13 -0.83 -13.31
CA LEU A 58 0.78 -0.89 -11.89
C LEU A 58 0.70 0.50 -11.26
N LYS A 59 1.63 1.41 -11.60
CA LYS A 59 1.59 2.81 -11.17
C LYS A 59 0.29 3.51 -11.57
N LYS A 60 -0.15 3.35 -12.82
CA LYS A 60 -1.40 3.96 -13.31
C LYS A 60 -2.61 3.39 -12.57
N THR A 61 -2.65 2.08 -12.38
CA THR A 61 -3.75 1.39 -11.67
C THR A 61 -3.82 1.82 -10.21
N VAL A 62 -2.70 1.83 -9.50
CA VAL A 62 -2.63 2.27 -8.08
C VAL A 62 -3.01 3.74 -7.93
N ARG A 63 -2.55 4.64 -8.81
CA ARG A 63 -2.96 6.05 -8.79
C ARG A 63 -4.47 6.23 -8.93
N LYS A 64 -5.10 5.49 -9.86
CA LYS A 64 -6.56 5.52 -10.02
C LYS A 64 -7.27 4.97 -8.78
N ALA A 65 -6.74 3.93 -8.15
CA ALA A 65 -7.30 3.37 -6.93
C ALA A 65 -7.23 4.37 -5.77
N ILE A 66 -6.08 5.02 -5.55
CA ILE A 66 -5.87 6.00 -4.48
C ILE A 66 -6.87 7.16 -4.56
N VAL A 67 -7.24 7.62 -5.77
CA VAL A 67 -8.24 8.69 -5.92
C VAL A 67 -9.62 8.31 -5.38
N ASN A 68 -9.94 7.01 -5.35
CA ASN A 68 -11.21 6.52 -4.81
C ASN A 68 -11.11 6.11 -3.33
N LEU A 69 -9.92 6.18 -2.73
CA LEU A 69 -9.72 5.89 -1.31
C LEU A 69 -9.91 7.18 -0.51
N ASP A 70 -10.79 7.11 0.49
CA ASP A 70 -10.90 8.16 1.50
C ASP A 70 -9.85 7.92 2.59
N VAL A 71 -8.65 8.45 2.35
CA VAL A 71 -7.50 8.31 3.26
C VAL A 71 -7.81 8.84 4.65
N VAL A 72 -8.65 9.87 4.75
CA VAL A 72 -9.03 10.48 6.04
C VAL A 72 -9.91 9.52 6.83
N ASN A 73 -10.95 8.96 6.20
CA ASN A 73 -11.79 7.97 6.87
C ASN A 73 -11.01 6.71 7.24
N MET A 74 -10.11 6.22 6.37
CA MET A 74 -9.25 5.08 6.69
C MET A 74 -8.34 5.34 7.90
N TYR A 75 -7.82 6.56 8.03
CA TYR A 75 -7.03 6.96 9.20
C TYR A 75 -7.89 6.98 10.47
N ILE A 76 -9.08 7.58 10.41
CA ILE A 76 -10.01 7.65 11.54
C ILE A 76 -10.40 6.23 11.99
N GLU A 77 -10.85 5.38 11.07
CA GLU A 77 -11.20 3.97 11.35
C GLU A 77 -10.04 3.16 11.94
N GLY A 78 -8.81 3.46 11.51
CA GLY A 78 -7.60 2.80 12.01
C GLY A 78 -7.17 3.26 13.40
N MET A 79 -7.59 4.45 13.82
CA MET A 79 -7.25 5.06 15.12
C MET A 79 -8.36 4.87 16.17
N ASP A 80 -9.61 4.59 15.75
CA ASP A 80 -10.76 4.34 16.63
C ASP A 80 -10.80 2.89 17.21
N LYS A 81 -9.65 2.25 17.37
CA LYS A 81 -9.46 0.96 18.06
C LYS A 81 -8.34 1.05 19.08
#